data_AF-A0A382J096-F1
#
_entry.id   AF-A0A382J096-F1
#
_cell.length_a   1.000
_cell.length_b   1.000
_cell.length_c   1.000
_cell.angle_alpha   90.00
_cell.angle_beta   90.00
_cell.angle_gamma   90.00
#
_symmetry.space_group_name_H-M   'P 1'
#
loop_
_entity.id
_entity.type
_entity.pdbx_description
1 polymer ?
#
loop_
_entity_poly.entity_id
_entity_poly.type
_entity_poly.pdbx_seq_one_letter_code
_entity_poly.pdbx_strand_id
1 'polypeptide(L)'
;MVALDMRKMFLAFCGIVFTVVLLGGSTAYIGNMRDSDAVTRPTGFLLHEIWNTVADSWHVIFTGSEELPADWKIYVPYSIFFVLLFLTIWSYFGGAISRIAAYEIARDGERIETAKALKFSRKKFWSFFWAPLICAIGFGFFFFCNFLFGAIGGVLEFIPAA
;
A
#
# COMPACT_ATOMS: atom_id res chain seq x y z
N MET A 1 -10.61 -8.59 -29.78
CA MET A 1 -10.23 -8.46 -28.36
C MET A 1 -9.44 -9.69 -27.95
N VAL A 2 -8.12 -9.60 -27.84
CA VAL A 2 -7.34 -10.66 -27.16
C VAL A 2 -7.36 -10.29 -25.69
N ALA A 3 -8.12 -11.02 -24.88
CA ALA A 3 -8.42 -10.68 -23.48
C ALA A 3 -7.19 -10.68 -22.54
N LEU A 4 -6.00 -10.99 -23.06
CA LEU A 4 -4.83 -11.32 -22.28
C LEU A 4 -3.56 -10.80 -22.99
N ASP A 5 -3.40 -9.46 -23.02
CA ASP A 5 -2.15 -8.86 -23.54
C ASP A 5 -1.01 -9.18 -22.57
N MET A 6 -0.11 -10.06 -23.02
CA MET A 6 1.04 -10.57 -22.26
C MET A 6 1.90 -9.45 -21.66
N ARG A 7 1.92 -8.25 -22.25
CA ARG A 7 2.69 -7.11 -21.73
C ARG A 7 2.06 -6.48 -20.51
N LYS A 8 0.73 -6.42 -20.44
CA LYS A 8 0.00 -5.95 -19.25
C LYS A 8 0.24 -6.92 -18.09
N MET A 9 0.18 -8.22 -18.38
CA MET A 9 0.50 -9.27 -17.41
C MET A 9 1.94 -9.20 -16.94
N PHE A 10 2.90 -9.01 -17.84
CA PHE A 10 4.31 -8.88 -17.47
C PHE A 10 4.55 -7.66 -16.57
N LEU A 11 3.96 -6.50 -16.89
CA LEU A 11 4.07 -5.31 -16.05
C LEU A 11 3.41 -5.50 -14.68
N ALA A 12 2.25 -6.16 -14.64
CA ALA A 12 1.58 -6.49 -13.38
C ALA A 12 2.43 -7.46 -12.55
N PHE A 13 3.01 -8.48 -13.18
CA PHE A 13 3.92 -9.42 -12.53
C PHE A 13 5.15 -8.72 -11.96
N CYS A 14 5.80 -7.84 -12.73
CA CYS A 14 6.90 -7.02 -12.21
C CYS A 14 6.45 -6.19 -11.00
N GLY A 15 5.29 -5.54 -11.09
CA GLY A 15 4.71 -4.78 -9.97
C GLY A 15 4.54 -5.63 -8.72
N ILE A 16 3.95 -6.83 -8.86
CA ILE A 16 3.76 -7.79 -7.75
C ILE A 16 5.11 -8.22 -7.16
N VAL A 17 6.09 -8.57 -8.00
CA VAL A 17 7.43 -8.96 -7.53
C VAL A 17 8.07 -7.81 -6.74
N PHE A 18 8.03 -6.58 -7.25
CA PHE A 18 8.54 -5.41 -6.52
C PHE A 18 7.80 -5.19 -5.20
N THR A 19 6.47 -5.35 -5.19
CA THR A 19 5.64 -5.25 -3.98
C THR A 19 6.05 -6.30 -2.95
N VAL A 20 6.13 -7.58 -3.34
CA VAL A 20 6.46 -8.68 -2.44
C VAL A 20 7.89 -8.53 -1.89
N VAL A 21 8.86 -8.19 -2.74
CA VAL A 21 10.26 -8.04 -2.31
C VAL A 21 10.44 -6.84 -1.38
N LEU A 22 9.91 -5.67 -1.75
CA LEU A 22 10.10 -4.45 -0.96
C LEU A 22 9.25 -4.42 0.31
N LEU A 23 7.99 -4.86 0.24
CA LEU A 23 7.12 -4.90 1.42
C LEU A 23 7.45 -6.08 2.32
N GLY A 24 7.62 -7.28 1.76
CA GLY A 24 8.04 -8.45 2.54
C GLY A 24 9.41 -8.26 3.17
N GLY A 25 10.38 -7.73 2.40
CA GLY A 25 11.71 -7.41 2.90
C GLY A 25 11.70 -6.33 3.99
N SER A 26 10.93 -5.26 3.84
CA SER A 26 10.82 -4.23 4.89
C SER A 26 10.09 -4.73 6.14
N THR A 27 9.08 -5.58 5.99
CA THR A 27 8.42 -6.26 7.12
C THR A 27 9.42 -7.10 7.90
N ALA A 28 10.16 -7.98 7.20
CA ALA A 28 11.13 -8.88 7.83
C ALA A 28 12.28 -8.10 8.49
N TYR A 29 12.74 -7.02 7.87
CA TYR A 29 13.78 -6.16 8.42
C TYR A 29 13.32 -5.49 9.73
N ILE A 30 12.11 -4.91 9.75
CA ILE A 30 11.57 -4.22 10.92
C ILE A 30 11.22 -5.21 12.04
N GLY A 31 10.66 -6.38 11.69
CA GLY A 31 10.40 -7.46 12.65
C GLY A 31 11.69 -7.90 13.35
N ASN A 32 12.74 -8.20 12.59
CA ASN A 32 14.04 -8.62 13.14
C ASN A 32 14.75 -7.53 13.95
N MET A 33 14.55 -6.24 13.61
CA MET A 33 15.07 -5.14 14.43
C MET A 33 14.37 -5.00 15.78
N ARG A 34 13.11 -5.45 15.88
CA ARG A 34 12.30 -5.29 17.08
C ARG A 34 12.48 -6.44 18.06
N ASP A 35 12.42 -7.66 17.55
CA ASP A 35 12.57 -8.88 18.32
C ASP A 35 13.20 -9.94 17.43
N SER A 36 14.50 -10.19 17.64
CA SER A 36 15.25 -11.13 16.81
C SER A 36 14.99 -12.59 17.14
N ASP A 37 14.30 -12.84 18.26
CA ASP A 37 14.09 -14.16 18.84
C ASP A 37 12.67 -14.66 18.54
N ALA A 38 11.71 -13.75 18.42
CA ALA A 38 10.36 -14.04 17.94
C ALA A 38 10.26 -14.22 16.42
N VAL A 39 11.26 -13.78 15.63
CA VAL A 39 11.25 -13.88 14.16
C VAL A 39 12.03 -15.09 13.68
N THR A 40 11.32 -16.03 13.04
CA THR A 40 11.94 -17.22 12.44
C THR A 40 12.92 -16.81 11.34
N ARG A 41 14.19 -17.23 11.43
CA ARG A 41 15.20 -16.92 10.40
C ARG A 41 15.13 -17.95 9.27
N PRO A 42 15.00 -17.54 8.01
CA PRO A 42 14.98 -18.48 6.90
C PRO A 42 16.37 -19.11 6.76
N THR A 43 16.41 -20.44 6.84
CA THR A 43 17.64 -21.23 6.63
C THR A 43 17.88 -21.53 5.16
N GLY A 44 16.85 -21.38 4.30
CA GLY A 44 16.94 -21.48 2.86
C GLY A 44 15.97 -20.55 2.10
N PHE A 45 15.94 -20.69 0.78
CA PHE A 45 15.05 -19.92 -0.12
C PHE A 45 13.68 -20.58 -0.33
N LEU A 46 13.24 -21.42 0.62
CA LEU A 46 11.93 -22.04 0.55
C LEU A 46 10.83 -20.99 0.75
N LEU A 47 9.86 -20.93 -0.16
CA LEU A 47 8.73 -20.00 -0.10
C LEU A 47 7.98 -20.06 1.24
N HIS A 48 7.88 -21.26 1.82
CA HIS A 48 7.24 -21.45 3.10
C HIS A 48 8.01 -20.79 4.26
N GLU A 49 9.35 -20.88 4.27
CA GLU A 49 10.17 -20.22 5.30
C GLU A 49 10.11 -18.70 5.19
N ILE A 50 10.16 -18.17 3.96
CA ILE A 50 10.02 -16.73 3.70
C ILE A 50 8.64 -16.24 4.15
N TRP A 51 7.58 -17.00 3.85
CA TRP A 51 6.23 -16.68 4.28
C TRP A 51 6.10 -16.65 5.81
N ASN A 52 6.62 -17.66 6.50
CA ASN A 52 6.60 -17.72 7.96
C ASN A 52 7.36 -16.55 8.58
N THR A 53 8.56 -16.24 8.07
CA THR A 53 9.36 -15.08 8.50
C THR A 53 8.57 -13.78 8.41
N VAL A 54 7.88 -13.56 7.28
CA VAL A 54 7.07 -12.35 7.05
C VAL A 54 5.83 -12.34 7.95
N ALA A 55 5.17 -13.49 8.14
CA ALA A 55 4.00 -13.62 8.99
C ALA A 55 4.34 -13.35 10.48
N ASP A 56 5.44 -13.93 10.98
CA ASP A 56 5.93 -13.72 12.34
C ASP A 56 6.33 -12.25 12.55
N SER A 57 7.03 -11.67 11.57
CA SER A 57 7.37 -10.25 11.60
C SER A 57 6.12 -9.35 11.63
N TRP A 58 5.07 -9.73 10.90
CA TRP A 58 3.78 -9.03 10.95
C TRP A 58 3.16 -9.11 12.34
N HIS A 59 3.18 -10.30 12.96
CA HIS A 59 2.66 -10.51 14.30
C HIS A 59 3.40 -9.64 15.34
N VAL A 60 4.73 -9.63 15.29
CA VAL A 60 5.58 -8.81 16.18
C VAL A 60 5.31 -7.31 16.01
N ILE A 61 5.00 -6.84 14.78
CA ILE A 61 4.75 -5.43 14.53
C ILE A 61 3.36 -5.00 15.04
N PHE A 62 2.30 -5.73 14.72
CA PHE A 62 0.91 -5.31 14.95
C PHE A 62 0.31 -5.83 16.25
N THR A 63 0.63 -7.06 16.64
CA THR A 63 0.07 -7.71 17.84
C THR A 63 1.03 -7.63 19.03
N GLY A 64 2.33 -7.56 18.74
CA GLY A 64 3.40 -7.64 19.75
C GLY A 64 3.85 -9.08 19.98
N SER A 65 4.96 -9.24 20.70
CA SER A 65 5.48 -10.52 21.19
C SER A 65 5.16 -10.69 22.67
N GLU A 66 5.42 -11.89 23.22
CA GLU A 66 5.27 -12.15 24.65
C GLU A 66 6.11 -11.19 25.51
N GLU A 67 7.24 -10.73 24.98
CA GLU A 67 8.17 -9.82 25.66
C GLU A 67 7.86 -8.33 25.40
N LEU A 68 7.33 -7.99 24.21
CA LEU A 68 7.12 -6.61 23.77
C LEU A 68 5.69 -6.40 23.26
N PRO A 69 4.80 -5.72 24.01
CA PRO A 69 3.45 -5.43 23.54
C PRO A 69 3.45 -4.51 22.30
N ALA A 70 2.36 -4.52 21.55
CA ALA A 70 2.20 -3.64 20.39
C ALA A 70 2.35 -2.16 20.77
N ASP A 71 3.34 -1.48 20.16
CA ASP A 71 3.57 -0.05 20.35
C ASP A 71 3.06 0.71 19.12
N TRP A 72 2.13 1.62 19.36
CA TRP A 72 1.54 2.50 18.35
C TRP A 72 2.56 3.37 17.64
N LYS A 73 3.65 3.70 18.33
CA LYS A 73 4.77 4.43 17.74
C LYS A 73 5.51 3.62 16.68
N ILE A 74 5.27 2.32 16.57
CA ILE A 74 5.92 1.43 15.60
C ILE A 74 4.91 1.02 14.52
N TYR A 75 3.73 0.50 14.90
CA TYR A 75 2.78 0.00 13.90
C TYR A 75 2.16 1.13 13.05
N VAL A 76 1.95 2.34 13.60
CA VAL A 76 1.41 3.48 12.84
C VAL A 76 2.37 3.96 11.75
N PRO A 77 3.63 4.35 12.04
CA PRO A 77 4.55 4.77 10.99
C PRO A 77 4.86 3.64 10.01
N TYR A 78 4.92 2.39 10.48
CA TYR A 78 5.05 1.23 9.59
C TYR A 78 3.88 1.12 8.60
N SER A 79 2.63 1.26 9.08
CA SER A 79 1.44 1.23 8.23
C SER A 79 1.43 2.36 7.21
N ILE A 80 1.82 3.57 7.61
CA ILE A 80 1.95 4.72 6.70
C ILE A 80 3.01 4.43 5.64
N PHE A 81 4.18 3.96 6.04
CA PHE A 81 5.26 3.60 5.14
C PHE A 81 4.83 2.51 4.14
N PHE A 82 4.14 1.47 4.62
CA PHE A 82 3.59 0.39 3.80
C PHE A 82 2.64 0.93 2.72
N VAL A 83 1.69 1.79 3.10
CA VAL A 83 0.73 2.40 2.16
C VAL A 83 1.45 3.30 1.14
N LEU A 84 2.42 4.11 1.58
CA LEU A 84 3.18 4.99 0.68
C LEU A 84 4.04 4.20 -0.31
N LEU A 85 4.70 3.12 0.12
CA LEU A 85 5.46 2.23 -0.76
C LEU A 85 4.54 1.51 -1.75
N PHE A 86 3.43 0.96 -1.27
CA PHE A 86 2.45 0.29 -2.11
C PHE A 86 1.91 1.24 -3.18
N LEU A 87 1.50 2.45 -2.78
CA LEU A 87 1.05 3.50 -3.70
C LEU A 87 2.15 3.91 -4.67
N THR A 88 3.40 4.00 -4.25
CA THR A 88 4.53 4.34 -5.12
C THR A 88 4.70 3.29 -6.24
N ILE A 89 4.72 2.01 -5.87
CA ILE A 89 4.88 0.92 -6.85
C ILE A 89 3.69 0.92 -7.82
N TRP A 90 2.47 0.97 -7.31
CA TRP A 90 1.26 0.89 -8.13
C TRP A 90 0.93 2.18 -8.90
N SER A 91 1.38 3.35 -8.43
CA SER A 91 1.30 4.59 -9.22
C SER A 91 2.18 4.50 -10.47
N TYR A 92 3.33 3.84 -10.38
CA TYR A 92 4.22 3.64 -11.51
C TYR A 92 3.73 2.55 -12.47
N PHE A 93 3.51 1.32 -11.97
CA PHE A 93 3.11 0.19 -12.80
C PHE A 93 1.64 0.28 -13.22
N GLY A 94 0.73 0.61 -12.30
CA GLY A 94 -0.69 0.77 -12.59
C GLY A 94 -0.96 1.91 -13.58
N GLY A 95 -0.27 3.04 -13.47
CA GLY A 95 -0.36 4.13 -14.44
C GLY A 95 0.05 3.73 -15.87
N ALA A 96 1.06 2.86 -16.00
CA ALA A 96 1.49 2.31 -17.29
C ALA A 96 0.45 1.34 -17.86
N ILE A 97 -0.07 0.41 -17.04
CA ILE A 97 -1.09 -0.58 -17.45
C ILE A 97 -2.37 0.12 -17.90
N SER A 98 -2.86 1.08 -17.12
CA SER A 98 -4.06 1.86 -17.44
C SER A 98 -3.91 2.63 -18.75
N ARG A 99 -2.72 3.16 -19.05
CA ARG A 99 -2.46 3.82 -20.34
C ARG A 99 -2.46 2.85 -21.52
N ILE A 100 -1.85 1.68 -21.37
CA ILE A 100 -1.85 0.66 -22.42
C ILE A 100 -3.29 0.23 -22.72
N ALA A 101 -4.09 -0.02 -21.68
CA ALA A 101 -5.49 -0.37 -21.83
C ALA A 101 -6.33 0.75 -22.46
N ALA A 102 -6.18 1.99 -22.00
CA ALA A 102 -6.91 3.13 -22.56
C ALA A 102 -6.56 3.40 -24.03
N TYR A 103 -5.28 3.25 -24.40
CA TYR A 103 -4.83 3.45 -25.78
C TYR A 103 -5.35 2.36 -26.72
N GLU A 104 -5.37 1.11 -26.27
CA GLU A 104 -5.92 -0.01 -27.03
C GLU A 104 -7.41 0.17 -27.33
N ILE A 105 -8.17 0.68 -26.35
CA ILE A 105 -9.60 0.99 -26.52
C ILE A 105 -9.79 2.18 -27.47
N ALA A 106 -8.96 3.22 -27.36
CA ALA A 106 -9.15 4.47 -28.11
C ALA A 106 -8.73 4.41 -29.59
N ARG A 107 -7.91 3.43 -29.99
CA ARG A 107 -7.37 3.30 -31.35
C ARG A 107 -7.61 1.91 -31.94
N ASP A 108 -8.78 1.35 -31.64
CA ASP A 108 -9.27 0.09 -32.23
C ASP A 108 -8.26 -1.08 -32.17
N GLY A 109 -7.57 -1.23 -31.03
CA GLY A 109 -6.61 -2.30 -30.80
C GLY A 109 -5.16 -1.99 -31.22
N GLU A 110 -4.85 -0.75 -31.62
CA GLU A 110 -3.47 -0.35 -31.87
C GLU A 110 -2.61 -0.43 -30.61
N ARG A 111 -1.42 -1.01 -30.78
CA ARG A 111 -0.51 -1.33 -29.68
C ARG A 111 0.46 -0.18 -29.46
N ILE A 112 0.45 0.35 -28.25
CA ILE A 112 1.51 1.25 -27.79
C ILE A 112 2.70 0.45 -27.26
N GLU A 113 3.90 0.95 -27.52
CA GLU A 113 5.13 0.41 -26.97
C GLU A 113 5.16 0.56 -25.43
N THR A 114 5.51 -0.50 -24.71
CA THR A 114 5.56 -0.53 -23.23
C THR A 114 6.49 0.53 -22.65
N ALA A 115 7.63 0.78 -23.31
CA ALA A 115 8.57 1.82 -22.91
C ALA A 115 7.94 3.23 -22.94
N LYS A 116 7.11 3.52 -23.95
CA LYS A 116 6.38 4.80 -24.05
C LYS A 116 5.31 4.92 -22.97
N ALA A 117 4.65 3.82 -22.62
CA ALA A 117 3.68 3.79 -21.53
C ALA A 117 4.35 4.04 -20.16
N LEU A 118 5.48 3.39 -19.89
CA LEU A 118 6.29 3.59 -18.68
C LEU A 118 6.85 5.02 -18.59
N LYS A 119 7.37 5.58 -19.70
CA LYS A 119 7.84 6.98 -19.75
C LYS A 119 6.73 7.97 -19.42
N PHE A 120 5.51 7.72 -19.91
CA PHE A 120 4.35 8.52 -19.55
C PHE A 120 4.01 8.40 -18.07
N SER A 121 3.94 7.16 -17.55
CA SER A 121 3.64 6.91 -16.13
C SER A 121 4.64 7.64 -15.23
N ARG A 122 5.94 7.58 -15.57
CA ARG A 122 7.00 8.33 -14.87
C ARG A 122 6.77 9.83 -14.87
N LYS A 123 6.39 10.42 -16.02
CA LYS A 123 6.17 11.87 -16.13
C LYS A 123 4.95 12.33 -15.31
N LYS A 124 3.93 11.48 -15.17
CA LYS A 124 2.69 11.78 -14.46
C LYS A 124 2.57 11.10 -13.09
N PHE A 125 3.67 10.55 -12.59
CA PHE A 125 3.74 9.76 -11.35
C PHE A 125 3.07 10.47 -10.17
N TRP A 126 3.40 11.75 -9.97
CA TRP A 126 2.84 12.56 -8.89
C TRP A 126 1.31 12.67 -8.95
N SER A 127 0.72 12.73 -10.15
CA SER A 127 -0.73 12.78 -10.28
C SER A 127 -1.40 11.46 -9.87
N PHE A 128 -0.77 10.33 -10.14
CA PHE A 128 -1.29 9.01 -9.75
C PHE A 128 -1.09 8.74 -8.26
N PHE A 129 0.00 9.25 -7.69
CA PHE A 129 0.31 9.12 -6.27
C PHE A 129 -0.62 9.96 -5.38
N TRP A 130 -0.86 11.23 -5.76
CA TRP A 130 -1.71 12.13 -4.97
C TRP A 130 -3.19 11.83 -5.09
N ALA A 131 -3.66 11.17 -6.16
CA ALA A 131 -5.09 10.93 -6.35
C ALA A 131 -5.72 10.11 -5.19
N PRO A 132 -5.19 8.93 -4.79
CA PRO A 132 -5.68 8.21 -3.62
C PRO A 132 -5.47 8.96 -2.30
N LEU A 133 -4.35 9.68 -2.14
CA LEU A 133 -4.04 10.43 -0.93
C LEU A 133 -5.02 11.58 -0.70
N ILE A 134 -5.36 12.34 -1.74
CA ILE A 134 -6.35 13.42 -1.65
C ILE A 134 -7.73 12.86 -1.30
N CYS A 135 -8.11 11.72 -1.87
CA CYS A 135 -9.35 11.04 -1.46
C CYS A 135 -9.31 10.68 0.03
N ALA A 136 -8.23 10.07 0.52
CA ALA A 136 -8.08 9.70 1.93
C ALA A 136 -8.10 10.93 2.86
N ILE A 137 -7.42 12.02 2.49
CA ILE A 137 -7.41 13.29 3.22
C ILE A 137 -8.82 13.90 3.24
N GLY A 138 -9.52 13.89 2.10
CA GLY A 138 -10.89 14.38 2.01
C GLY A 138 -11.84 13.64 2.92
N PHE A 139 -11.80 12.30 2.91
CA PHE A 139 -12.59 11.49 3.84
C PHE A 139 -12.22 11.75 5.30
N GLY A 140 -10.92 11.86 5.61
CA GLY A 140 -10.44 12.18 6.95
C GLY A 140 -10.93 13.55 7.43
N PHE A 141 -10.95 14.55 6.55
CA PHE A 141 -11.47 15.89 6.83
C PHE A 141 -12.96 15.84 7.18
N PHE A 142 -13.78 15.18 6.36
CA PHE A 142 -15.21 15.05 6.65
C PHE A 142 -15.49 14.26 7.93
N PHE A 143 -14.72 13.20 8.18
CA PHE A 143 -14.81 12.43 9.42
C PHE A 143 -14.50 13.29 10.65
N PHE A 144 -13.44 14.09 10.58
CA PHE A 144 -13.05 15.01 11.65
C PHE A 144 -14.11 16.10 11.88
N CYS A 145 -14.66 16.69 10.81
CA CYS A 145 -15.77 17.64 10.94
C CYS A 145 -16.99 16.99 11.60
N ASN A 146 -17.37 15.78 11.18
CA ASN A 146 -18.50 15.06 11.76
C ASN A 146 -18.30 14.79 13.26
N PHE A 147 -17.08 14.38 13.65
CA PHE A 147 -16.71 14.20 15.05
C PHE A 147 -16.82 15.49 15.87
N LEU A 148 -16.34 16.63 15.34
CA LEU A 148 -16.44 17.93 16.01
C LEU A 148 -17.91 18.37 16.18
N PHE A 149 -18.73 18.25 15.15
CA PHE A 149 -20.15 18.58 15.24
C PHE A 149 -20.89 17.66 16.22
N GLY A 150 -20.57 16.37 16.24
CA GLY A 150 -21.10 15.42 17.23
C GLY A 150 -20.70 15.77 18.66
N ALA A 151 -19.45 16.16 18.89
CA ALA A 151 -18.98 16.60 20.20
C ALA A 151 -19.67 17.87 20.68
N ILE A 152 -19.89 18.85 19.79
CA ILE A 152 -20.64 20.08 20.10
C ILE A 152 -22.10 19.76 20.44
N GLY A 153 -22.75 18.88 19.67
CA GLY A 153 -24.12 18.43 19.93
C GLY A 153 -24.25 17.74 21.30
N GLY A 154 -23.32 16.85 21.63
CA GLY A 154 -23.31 16.18 22.94
C GLY A 154 -23.09 17.14 24.11
N VAL A 155 -22.28 18.18 23.95
CA VAL A 155 -22.10 19.21 24.99
C VAL A 155 -23.35 20.07 25.18
N LEU A 156 -24.08 20.38 24.10
CA LEU A 156 -25.33 21.15 24.15
C LEU A 156 -26.47 20.37 24.85
N GLU A 157 -26.50 19.05 24.73
CA GLU A 157 -27.50 18.19 25.39
C GLU A 157 -27.29 18.09 26.91
N PHE A 158 -26.05 18.26 27.38
CA PHE A 158 -25.71 18.32 28.81
C PHE A 158 -26.06 19.66 29.49
N ILE A 159 -26.34 20.72 28.71
CA ILE A 159 -26.82 21.99 29.23
C ILE A 159 -28.36 21.92 29.23
N PRO A 160 -29.01 21.75 30.40
CA PRO A 160 -30.47 21.80 30.43
C PRO A 160 -30.91 23.17 29.93
N ALA A 161 -31.75 23.18 28.89
CA ALA A 161 -32.41 24.40 28.44
C ALA A 161 -33.18 24.98 29.63
N ALA A 162 -32.68 26.10 30.16
CA ALA A 162 -33.36 26.91 31.17
C ALA A 162 -34.64 27.51 30.61
#